data_AF-A0A367RZK1-F1
#
_entry.id   AF-A0A367RZK1-F1
#
_cell.length_a   1.000
_cell.length_b   1.000
_cell.length_c   1.000
_cell.angle_alpha   90.00
_cell.angle_beta   90.00
_cell.angle_gamma   90.00
#
_symmetry.space_group_name_H-M   'P 1'
#
loop_
_entity.id
_entity.type
_entity.pdbx_description
1 polymer ?
#
loop_
_entity_poly.entity_id
_entity_poly.type
_entity_poly.pdbx_seq_one_letter_code
_entity_poly.pdbx_strand_id
1 'polypeptide(L)'
;MTHSTYIQQAPSSFKLNQTLVADAPRRDEQALAQAELYSHLESQAEAVAPTQDPLTSRDRRIIGEIIEVQPESIRTIWIECGITVWVQLVASGRLPFDRNWFATRVAEVKATLPETPRERNERLSDELEKACAIFGLYHGEIDWLGFSTKLYQDGHFVGFVGCDQQGWYARPRQYGVNRVAGSAKDVIALLGVRAAVAA
;
A
#
# COMPACT_ATOMS: atom_id res chain seq x y z
N MET A 1 -25.29 37.06 77.88
CA MET A 1 -25.35 37.88 76.65
C MET A 1 -26.11 37.07 75.61
N THR A 2 -27.31 37.54 75.29
CA THR A 2 -28.28 37.00 74.33
C THR A 2 -28.11 37.69 72.98
N HIS A 3 -28.18 36.97 71.86
CA HIS A 3 -28.56 37.56 70.58
C HIS A 3 -29.52 36.63 69.82
N SER A 4 -30.71 37.18 69.56
CA SER A 4 -31.87 36.56 68.94
C SER A 4 -31.77 36.50 67.41
N THR A 5 -32.39 35.46 66.86
CA THR A 5 -32.78 35.30 65.45
C THR A 5 -33.85 36.32 65.05
N TYR A 6 -33.75 36.88 63.84
CA TYR A 6 -34.86 37.55 63.16
C TYR A 6 -34.83 37.19 61.67
N ILE A 7 -35.87 36.50 61.21
CA ILE A 7 -36.16 36.27 59.79
C ILE A 7 -37.14 37.36 59.36
N GLN A 8 -36.78 38.13 58.33
CA GLN A 8 -37.63 39.16 57.76
C GLN A 8 -38.07 38.74 56.34
N GLN A 9 -39.38 38.60 56.19
CA GLN A 9 -40.12 38.27 54.96
C GLN A 9 -40.10 39.45 53.97
N ALA A 10 -39.94 39.17 52.68
CA ALA A 10 -40.10 40.15 51.60
C ALA A 10 -41.54 40.11 51.02
N PRO A 11 -42.06 41.23 50.48
CA PRO A 11 -43.50 41.55 50.46
C PRO A 11 -44.26 41.00 49.24
N SER A 12 -45.53 40.67 49.48
CA SER A 12 -46.51 40.21 48.49
C SER A 12 -47.11 41.38 47.69
N SER A 13 -46.45 41.85 46.64
CA SER A 13 -47.10 42.73 45.66
C SER A 13 -46.32 42.86 44.35
N PHE A 14 -46.35 41.84 43.49
CA PHE A 14 -46.22 42.06 42.04
C PHE A 14 -47.16 41.11 41.31
N LYS A 15 -48.27 41.66 40.80
CA LYS A 15 -49.20 40.95 39.94
C LYS A 15 -48.61 40.86 38.52
N LEU A 16 -48.74 39.64 37.99
CA LEU A 16 -48.32 39.14 36.69
C LEU A 16 -48.86 39.98 35.52
N ASN A 17 -47.99 40.47 34.64
CA ASN A 17 -48.37 40.76 33.25
C ASN A 17 -47.91 39.57 32.40
N GLN A 18 -48.85 38.69 32.09
CA GLN A 18 -48.71 37.67 31.05
C GLN A 18 -48.56 38.39 29.70
N THR A 19 -47.32 38.53 29.24
CA THR A 19 -47.04 38.75 27.82
C THR A 19 -46.72 37.39 27.22
N LEU A 20 -47.65 36.88 26.42
CA LEU A 20 -47.46 35.75 25.52
C LEU A 20 -46.22 36.02 24.65
N VAL A 21 -45.10 35.36 24.97
CA VAL A 21 -44.08 35.04 23.98
C VAL A 21 -44.28 33.57 23.66
N ALA A 22 -45.15 33.32 22.69
CA ALA A 22 -45.08 32.10 21.92
C ALA A 22 -43.78 32.17 21.13
N ASP A 23 -42.74 31.43 21.55
CA ASP A 23 -41.58 31.14 20.70
C ASP A 23 -40.70 30.07 21.33
N ALA A 24 -40.81 28.83 20.82
CA ALA A 24 -39.73 28.19 20.06
C ALA A 24 -39.89 26.63 19.99
N PRO A 25 -40.14 26.04 18.81
CA PRO A 25 -40.06 24.59 18.55
C PRO A 25 -38.60 24.11 18.38
N ARG A 26 -37.62 24.78 18.99
CA ARG A 26 -36.20 24.70 18.58
C ARG A 26 -35.46 23.43 19.00
N ARG A 27 -35.91 22.74 20.06
CA ARG A 27 -35.14 21.62 20.64
C ARG A 27 -35.26 20.33 19.81
N ASP A 28 -36.43 20.11 19.21
CA ASP A 28 -36.68 18.91 18.39
C ASP A 28 -36.13 19.08 16.97
N GLU A 29 -36.26 20.27 16.38
CA GLU A 29 -35.68 20.59 15.06
C GLU A 29 -34.14 20.54 15.08
N GLN A 30 -33.52 20.97 16.18
CA GLN A 30 -32.07 20.91 16.33
C GLN A 30 -31.56 19.48 16.52
N ALA A 31 -32.32 18.60 17.19
CA ALA A 31 -31.99 17.18 17.31
C ALA A 31 -32.13 16.44 15.96
N LEU A 32 -33.16 16.78 15.18
CA LEU A 32 -33.37 16.28 13.82
C LEU A 32 -32.24 16.70 12.87
N ALA A 33 -31.89 17.99 12.86
CA ALA A 33 -30.80 18.50 12.03
C ALA A 33 -29.44 17.89 12.41
N GLN A 34 -29.21 17.59 13.69
CA GLN A 34 -28.00 16.91 14.15
C GLN A 34 -27.95 15.44 13.68
N ALA A 35 -29.08 14.72 13.75
CA ALA A 35 -29.18 13.35 13.26
C ALA A 35 -29.00 13.26 11.73
N GLU A 36 -29.57 14.21 10.99
CA GLU A 36 -29.37 14.34 9.55
C GLU A 36 -27.90 14.65 9.22
N LEU A 37 -27.26 15.56 9.95
CA LEU A 37 -25.83 15.84 9.79
C LEU A 37 -24.97 14.61 10.07
N TYR A 38 -25.28 13.83 11.11
CA TYR A 38 -24.58 12.58 11.39
C TYR A 38 -24.77 11.55 10.27
N SER A 39 -25.98 11.39 9.76
CA SER A 39 -26.27 10.49 8.63
C SER A 39 -25.55 10.93 7.35
N HIS A 40 -25.49 12.24 7.07
CA HIS A 40 -24.76 12.78 5.93
C HIS A 40 -23.25 12.62 6.06
N LEU A 41 -22.69 12.81 7.27
CA LEU A 41 -21.27 12.58 7.54
C LEU A 41 -20.90 11.10 7.43
N GLU A 42 -21.75 10.19 7.90
CA GLU A 42 -21.56 8.74 7.77
C GLU A 42 -21.63 8.31 6.30
N SER A 43 -22.60 8.83 5.55
CA SER A 43 -22.73 8.60 4.11
C SER A 43 -21.56 9.18 3.31
N GLN A 44 -21.05 10.37 3.66
CA GLN A 44 -19.85 10.94 3.04
C GLN A 44 -18.58 10.18 3.42
N ALA A 45 -18.47 9.70 4.66
CA ALA A 45 -17.33 8.88 5.09
C ALA A 45 -17.26 7.55 4.32
N GLU A 46 -18.42 6.96 3.99
CA GLU A 46 -18.50 5.76 3.15
C GLU A 46 -18.22 6.06 1.66
N ALA A 47 -18.55 7.27 1.18
CA ALA A 47 -18.34 7.69 -0.20
C ALA A 47 -16.91 8.19 -0.52
N VAL A 48 -16.09 8.51 0.49
CA VAL A 48 -14.73 9.05 0.31
C VAL A 48 -13.65 7.96 0.28
N ALA A 49 -13.95 6.74 0.71
CA ALA A 49 -13.04 5.61 0.52
C ALA A 49 -13.07 5.19 -0.95
N PRO A 50 -11.93 5.19 -1.68
CA PRO A 50 -11.91 4.65 -3.02
C PRO A 50 -12.40 3.20 -2.96
N THR A 51 -13.47 2.89 -3.69
CA THR A 51 -13.98 1.53 -3.97
C THR A 51 -13.02 0.75 -4.86
N GLN A 52 -11.71 1.00 -4.74
CA GLN A 52 -10.70 0.08 -5.21
C GLN A 52 -10.61 -1.04 -4.19
N ASP A 53 -11.09 -2.18 -4.63
CA ASP A 53 -10.81 -3.44 -4.01
C ASP A 53 -9.32 -3.53 -3.66
N PRO A 54 -8.95 -3.64 -2.37
CA PRO A 54 -7.56 -3.60 -1.95
C PRO A 54 -6.77 -4.84 -2.40
N LEU A 55 -7.44 -5.88 -2.88
CA LEU A 55 -6.84 -7.12 -3.32
C LEU A 55 -7.09 -7.37 -4.81
N THR A 56 -6.05 -7.72 -5.55
CA THR A 56 -6.22 -8.23 -6.91
C THR A 56 -6.79 -9.65 -6.89
N SER A 57 -7.34 -10.12 -8.01
CA SER A 57 -7.78 -11.52 -8.15
C SER A 57 -6.63 -12.50 -7.93
N ARG A 58 -5.39 -12.11 -8.27
CA ARG A 58 -4.19 -12.92 -8.02
C ARG A 58 -3.89 -13.02 -6.52
N ASP A 59 -4.00 -11.91 -5.79
CA ASP A 59 -3.77 -11.91 -4.34
C ASP A 59 -4.79 -12.80 -3.62
N ARG A 60 -6.07 -12.72 -4.00
CA ARG A 60 -7.10 -13.62 -3.46
C ARG A 60 -6.83 -15.09 -3.77
N ARG A 61 -6.35 -15.38 -4.98
CA ARG A 61 -5.98 -16.74 -5.36
C ARG A 61 -4.84 -17.25 -4.48
N ILE A 62 -3.79 -16.44 -4.29
CA ILE A 62 -2.66 -16.78 -3.44
C ILE A 62 -3.12 -17.02 -2.00
N ILE A 63 -3.86 -16.08 -1.42
CA ILE A 63 -4.35 -16.19 -0.05
C ILE A 63 -5.27 -17.40 0.09
N GLY A 64 -6.19 -17.60 -0.85
CA GLY A 64 -7.13 -18.72 -0.88
C GLY A 64 -6.44 -20.07 -0.90
N GLU A 65 -5.35 -20.20 -1.66
CA GLU A 65 -4.49 -21.39 -1.66
C GLU A 65 -3.85 -21.63 -0.30
N ILE A 66 -3.35 -20.59 0.38
CA ILE A 66 -2.65 -20.69 1.68
C ILE A 66 -3.59 -21.16 2.79
N ILE A 67 -4.83 -20.67 2.80
CA ILE A 67 -5.80 -20.95 3.88
C ILE A 67 -6.89 -21.95 3.46
N GLU A 68 -6.75 -22.56 2.28
CA GLU A 68 -7.65 -23.57 1.72
C GLU A 68 -9.12 -23.10 1.59
N VAL A 69 -9.34 -21.88 1.10
CA VAL A 69 -10.68 -21.33 0.84
C VAL A 69 -10.83 -20.80 -0.59
N GLN A 70 -12.08 -20.64 -1.03
CA GLN A 70 -12.36 -20.01 -2.31
C GLN A 70 -11.88 -18.56 -2.33
N PRO A 71 -11.17 -18.11 -3.39
CA PRO A 71 -10.65 -16.75 -3.50
C PRO A 71 -11.71 -15.66 -3.23
N GLU A 72 -12.93 -15.87 -3.74
CA GLU A 72 -14.07 -14.95 -3.64
C GLU A 72 -14.59 -14.81 -2.20
N SER A 73 -14.26 -15.76 -1.33
CA SER A 73 -14.59 -15.68 0.10
C SER A 73 -13.69 -14.70 0.86
N ILE A 74 -12.64 -14.16 0.26
CA ILE A 74 -11.69 -13.25 0.90
C ILE A 74 -12.06 -11.80 0.63
N ARG A 75 -12.33 -11.06 1.71
CA ARG A 75 -12.70 -9.64 1.64
C ARG A 75 -11.48 -8.73 1.64
N THR A 76 -10.57 -8.91 2.60
CA THR A 76 -9.39 -8.05 2.75
C THR A 76 -8.34 -8.71 3.66
N ILE A 77 -7.16 -8.10 3.74
CA ILE A 77 -6.04 -8.50 4.59
C ILE A 77 -5.39 -7.26 5.20
N TRP A 78 -4.89 -7.35 6.43
CA TRP A 78 -4.05 -6.32 7.02
C TRP A 78 -3.03 -6.92 7.98
N ILE A 79 -2.01 -6.13 8.30
CA ILE A 79 -0.99 -6.49 9.29
C ILE A 79 -1.22 -5.65 10.54
N GLU A 80 -1.44 -6.30 11.67
CA GLU A 80 -1.56 -5.66 12.97
C GLU A 80 -0.22 -5.72 13.71
N CYS A 81 0.22 -4.56 14.20
CA CYS A 81 1.46 -4.37 14.97
C CYS A 81 2.73 -4.95 14.31
N GLY A 82 2.72 -5.20 13.00
CA GLY A 82 3.86 -5.81 12.29
C GLY A 82 4.10 -7.29 12.60
N ILE A 83 3.21 -7.95 13.33
CA ILE A 83 3.40 -9.32 13.84
C ILE A 83 2.34 -10.27 13.29
N THR A 84 1.06 -9.84 13.30
CA THR A 84 -0.06 -10.71 12.93
C THR A 84 -0.65 -10.25 11.62
N VAL A 85 -0.81 -11.19 10.69
CA VAL A 85 -1.56 -11.00 9.45
C VAL A 85 -2.99 -11.46 9.71
N TRP A 86 -3.94 -10.57 9.49
CA TRP A 86 -5.36 -10.88 9.61
C TRP A 86 -5.99 -11.00 8.23
N VAL A 87 -6.63 -12.13 7.96
CA VAL A 87 -7.44 -12.33 6.76
C VAL A 87 -8.91 -12.25 7.14
N GLN A 88 -9.66 -11.33 6.54
CA GLN A 88 -11.10 -11.21 6.71
C GLN A 88 -11.82 -11.94 5.59
N LEU A 89 -12.68 -12.88 5.95
CA LEU A 89 -13.56 -13.55 5.00
C LEU A 89 -14.91 -12.81 4.90
N VAL A 90 -15.65 -13.08 3.83
CA VAL A 90 -16.95 -12.44 3.54
C VAL A 90 -18.04 -12.98 4.47
N ALA A 91 -18.11 -14.31 4.63
CA ALA A 91 -19.14 -14.98 5.44
C ALA A 91 -18.63 -15.45 6.80
N SER A 92 -17.34 -15.78 6.88
CA SER A 92 -16.63 -16.21 8.08
C SER A 92 -15.82 -15.03 8.64
N GLY A 93 -15.53 -15.03 9.94
CA GLY A 93 -14.89 -13.91 10.62
C GLY A 93 -13.44 -13.61 10.18
N ARG A 94 -12.58 -13.32 11.15
CA ARG A 94 -11.17 -12.97 10.93
C ARG A 94 -10.28 -14.13 11.31
N LEU A 95 -9.29 -14.43 10.49
CA LEU A 95 -8.28 -15.46 10.73
C LEU A 95 -6.92 -14.81 10.97
N PRO A 96 -6.29 -15.03 12.14
CA PRO A 96 -4.95 -14.55 12.44
C PRO A 96 -3.86 -15.53 11.98
N PHE A 97 -2.76 -14.99 11.47
CA PHE A 97 -1.57 -15.75 11.11
C PHE A 97 -0.30 -15.02 11.56
N ASP A 98 0.76 -15.77 11.87
CA ASP A 98 2.09 -15.19 12.06
C ASP A 98 2.59 -14.59 10.73
N ARG A 99 3.15 -13.37 10.79
CA ARG A 99 3.59 -12.65 9.60
C ARG A 99 4.69 -13.38 8.83
N ASN A 100 5.68 -13.95 9.51
CA ASN A 100 6.80 -14.60 8.84
C ASN A 100 6.34 -15.91 8.21
N TRP A 101 5.54 -16.69 8.93
CA TRP A 101 4.90 -17.90 8.41
C TRP A 101 4.07 -17.58 7.16
N PHE A 102 3.23 -16.55 7.22
CA PHE A 102 2.37 -16.17 6.09
C PHE A 102 3.20 -15.70 4.88
N ALA A 103 4.25 -14.90 5.11
CA ALA A 103 5.16 -14.46 4.06
C ALA A 103 5.88 -15.63 3.37
N THR A 104 6.33 -16.63 4.14
CA THR A 104 6.92 -17.86 3.58
C THR A 104 5.92 -18.59 2.69
N ARG A 105 4.66 -18.78 3.14
CA ARG A 105 3.63 -19.43 2.33
C ARG A 105 3.27 -18.66 1.07
N VAL A 106 3.20 -17.33 1.15
CA VAL A 106 3.02 -16.47 -0.04
C VAL A 106 4.14 -16.71 -1.06
N ALA A 107 5.40 -16.78 -0.62
CA ALA A 107 6.52 -17.04 -1.51
C ALA A 107 6.44 -18.44 -2.16
N GLU A 108 6.09 -19.47 -1.39
CA GLU A 108 5.90 -20.83 -1.88
C GLU A 108 4.80 -20.91 -2.95
N VAL A 109 3.63 -20.30 -2.70
CA VAL A 109 2.52 -20.27 -3.67
C VAL A 109 2.87 -19.42 -4.89
N LYS A 110 3.54 -18.28 -4.72
CA LYS A 110 4.00 -17.47 -5.86
C LYS A 110 4.94 -18.24 -6.77
N ALA A 111 5.78 -19.11 -6.23
CA ALA A 111 6.72 -19.92 -7.01
C ALA A 111 6.02 -20.96 -7.93
N THR A 112 4.77 -21.34 -7.65
CA THR A 112 3.99 -22.24 -8.51
C THR A 112 3.19 -21.50 -9.59
N LEU A 113 3.05 -20.18 -9.46
CA LEU A 113 2.32 -19.33 -10.39
C LEU A 113 3.26 -18.72 -11.44
N PRO A 114 2.74 -18.44 -12.66
CA PRO A 114 3.50 -17.67 -13.63
C PRO A 114 3.93 -16.33 -13.05
N GLU A 115 5.20 -15.98 -13.21
CA GLU A 115 5.79 -14.71 -12.79
C GLU A 115 5.05 -13.53 -13.46
N THR A 116 4.67 -12.52 -12.70
CA THR A 116 4.10 -11.29 -13.29
C THR A 116 5.21 -10.44 -13.93
N PRO A 117 4.88 -9.56 -14.90
CA PRO A 117 5.88 -8.64 -15.46
C PRO A 117 6.60 -7.81 -14.41
N ARG A 118 5.88 -7.40 -13.35
CA ARG A 118 6.46 -6.66 -12.22
C ARG A 118 7.47 -7.51 -11.44
N GLU A 119 7.08 -8.71 -11.03
CA GLU A 119 7.96 -9.64 -10.28
C GLU A 119 9.21 -9.99 -11.11
N ARG A 120 9.02 -10.24 -12.41
CA ARG A 120 10.12 -10.45 -13.36
C ARG A 120 11.09 -9.29 -13.35
N ASN A 121 10.57 -8.07 -13.50
CA ASN A 121 11.43 -6.90 -13.60
C ASN A 121 12.13 -6.59 -12.27
N GLU A 122 11.46 -6.79 -11.13
CA GLU A 122 12.09 -6.66 -9.80
C GLU A 122 13.27 -7.65 -9.68
N ARG A 123 13.07 -8.93 -10.03
CA ARG A 123 14.14 -9.94 -10.05
C ARG A 123 15.28 -9.58 -10.99
N LEU A 124 14.99 -9.08 -12.20
CA LEU A 124 16.00 -8.66 -13.16
C LEU A 124 16.76 -7.41 -12.66
N SER A 125 16.09 -6.50 -11.95
CA SER A 125 16.72 -5.33 -11.31
C SER A 125 17.74 -5.78 -10.26
N ASP A 126 17.34 -6.69 -9.37
CA ASP A 126 18.23 -7.26 -8.36
C ASP A 126 19.45 -7.96 -8.98
N GLU A 127 19.24 -8.71 -10.07
CA GLU A 127 20.32 -9.36 -10.82
C GLU A 127 21.26 -8.34 -11.45
N LEU A 128 20.71 -7.27 -12.03
CA LEU A 128 21.48 -6.19 -12.64
C LEU A 128 22.30 -5.43 -11.59
N GLU A 129 21.73 -5.10 -10.45
CA GLU A 129 22.42 -4.39 -9.36
C GLU A 129 23.61 -5.20 -8.84
N LYS A 130 23.41 -6.51 -8.60
CA LYS A 130 24.50 -7.42 -8.21
C LYS A 130 25.60 -7.48 -9.27
N ALA A 131 25.22 -7.53 -10.55
CA ALA A 131 26.18 -7.53 -11.64
C ALA A 131 26.95 -6.20 -11.70
N CYS A 132 26.25 -5.06 -11.61
CA CYS A 132 26.86 -3.74 -11.61
C CYS A 132 27.88 -3.59 -10.47
N ALA A 133 27.56 -4.08 -9.26
CA ALA A 133 28.48 -4.08 -8.13
C ALA A 133 29.79 -4.83 -8.41
N ILE A 134 29.75 -5.96 -9.14
CA ILE A 134 30.94 -6.73 -9.53
C ILE A 134 31.85 -5.94 -10.48
N PHE A 135 31.29 -5.15 -11.38
CA PHE A 135 32.02 -4.40 -12.39
C PHE A 135 32.33 -2.95 -11.97
N GLY A 136 31.92 -2.52 -10.78
CA GLY A 136 32.03 -1.12 -10.35
C GLY A 136 31.21 -0.18 -11.24
N LEU A 137 30.05 -0.64 -11.72
CA LEU A 137 29.15 0.11 -12.58
C LEU A 137 27.96 0.66 -11.79
N TYR A 138 27.32 1.66 -12.36
CA TYR A 138 25.98 2.09 -11.96
C TYR A 138 25.06 2.09 -13.17
N HIS A 139 23.77 1.81 -12.94
CA HIS A 139 22.74 1.93 -13.97
C HIS A 139 21.98 3.25 -13.82
N GLY A 140 21.43 3.72 -14.94
CA GLY A 140 20.50 4.85 -14.95
C GLY A 140 19.07 4.42 -14.59
N GLU A 141 18.10 5.24 -14.99
CA GLU A 141 16.69 4.88 -14.92
C GLU A 141 16.41 3.61 -15.76
N ILE A 142 15.62 2.70 -15.20
CA ILE A 142 15.20 1.47 -15.88
C ILE A 142 13.86 1.74 -16.57
N ASP A 143 13.81 1.53 -17.87
CA ASP A 143 12.55 1.42 -18.59
C ASP A 143 11.90 0.08 -18.22
N TRP A 144 10.90 0.13 -17.34
CA TRP A 144 10.19 -1.04 -16.84
C TRP A 144 9.32 -1.73 -17.91
N LEU A 145 9.02 -1.08 -19.05
CA LEU A 145 8.19 -1.69 -20.08
C LEU A 145 8.96 -2.74 -20.88
N GLY A 146 10.22 -2.45 -21.21
CA GLY A 146 11.13 -3.32 -21.96
C GLY A 146 12.30 -3.87 -21.15
N PHE A 147 12.37 -3.56 -19.85
CA PHE A 147 13.50 -3.78 -18.96
C PHE A 147 14.84 -3.40 -19.61
N SER A 148 15.09 -2.10 -19.76
CA SER A 148 16.34 -1.60 -20.35
C SER A 148 16.88 -0.37 -19.65
N THR A 149 18.20 -0.21 -19.62
CA THR A 149 18.86 0.93 -18.98
C THR A 149 20.25 1.20 -19.57
N LYS A 150 20.83 2.33 -19.19
CA LYS A 150 22.20 2.75 -19.50
C LYS A 150 23.11 2.36 -18.35
N LEU A 151 24.29 1.87 -18.68
CA LEU A 151 25.36 1.57 -17.73
C LEU A 151 26.45 2.62 -17.82
N TYR A 152 27.05 2.88 -16.68
CA TYR A 152 28.09 3.87 -16.53
C TYR A 152 29.17 3.40 -15.56
N GLN A 153 30.39 3.89 -15.78
CA GLN A 153 31.56 3.68 -14.93
C GLN A 153 32.20 5.04 -14.67
N ASP A 154 32.37 5.42 -13.40
CA ASP A 154 33.01 6.69 -13.01
C ASP A 154 32.48 7.92 -13.77
N GLY A 155 31.16 8.04 -13.95
CA GLY A 155 30.55 9.14 -14.70
C GLY A 155 30.43 8.90 -16.21
N HIS A 156 31.15 7.93 -16.77
CA HIS A 156 31.26 7.71 -18.21
C HIS A 156 30.28 6.65 -18.70
N PHE A 157 29.61 6.95 -19.80
CA PHE A 157 28.70 6.00 -20.44
C PHE A 157 29.46 4.80 -21.02
N VAL A 158 29.03 3.59 -20.65
CA VAL A 158 29.65 2.32 -21.07
C VAL A 158 28.84 1.64 -22.16
N GLY A 159 27.52 1.64 -22.04
CA GLY A 159 26.64 0.93 -22.96
C GLY A 159 25.22 0.86 -22.44
N PHE A 160 24.36 0.17 -23.19
CA PHE A 160 23.02 -0.17 -22.74
C PHE A 160 22.96 -1.65 -22.41
N VAL A 161 22.11 -1.97 -21.44
CA VAL A 161 21.76 -3.33 -21.06
C VAL A 161 20.24 -3.45 -20.95
N GLY A 162 19.70 -4.63 -21.22
CA GLY A 162 18.31 -4.92 -20.98
C GLY A 162 18.03 -6.41 -21.02
N CYS A 163 16.77 -6.79 -20.85
CA CYS A 163 16.35 -8.19 -20.93
C CYS A 163 14.98 -8.31 -21.62
N ASP A 164 14.92 -9.11 -22.68
CA ASP A 164 13.71 -9.37 -23.45
C ASP A 164 13.35 -10.87 -23.45
N GLN A 165 12.62 -11.35 -24.47
CA GLN A 165 12.28 -12.77 -24.60
C GLN A 165 13.47 -13.66 -24.96
N GLN A 166 14.53 -13.10 -25.55
CA GLN A 166 15.75 -13.82 -25.95
C GLN A 166 16.77 -13.92 -24.80
N GLY A 167 16.55 -13.18 -23.71
CA GLY A 167 17.40 -13.17 -22.53
C GLY A 167 18.01 -11.80 -22.27
N TRP A 168 19.14 -11.77 -21.59
CA TRP A 168 19.87 -10.53 -21.34
C TRP A 168 20.55 -10.07 -22.62
N TYR A 169 20.44 -8.79 -22.96
CA TYR A 169 21.16 -8.20 -24.08
C TYR A 169 21.93 -6.94 -23.67
N ALA A 170 23.03 -6.68 -24.37
CA ALA A 170 23.79 -5.45 -24.25
C ALA A 170 24.18 -4.89 -25.61
N ARG A 171 24.24 -3.56 -25.70
CA ARG A 171 24.67 -2.83 -26.90
C ARG A 171 25.62 -1.70 -26.48
N PRO A 172 26.84 -1.61 -27.03
CA PRO A 172 27.75 -0.50 -26.75
C PRO A 172 27.22 0.85 -27.24
N ARG A 173 26.32 0.85 -28.24
CA ARG A 173 25.73 2.04 -28.85
C ARG A 173 24.22 1.84 -29.02
N GLN A 174 23.47 2.94 -29.07
CA GLN A 174 22.00 2.92 -29.13
C GLN A 174 21.45 2.15 -30.34
N TYR A 175 22.12 2.23 -31.49
CA TYR A 175 21.74 1.51 -32.72
C TYR A 175 22.69 0.37 -33.05
N GLY A 176 23.37 -0.19 -32.04
CA GLY A 176 24.27 -1.34 -32.21
C GLY A 176 23.52 -2.66 -32.24
N VAL A 177 24.20 -3.71 -32.72
CA VAL A 177 23.71 -5.09 -32.67
C VAL A 177 23.66 -5.56 -31.21
N ASN A 178 22.57 -6.23 -30.83
CA ASN A 178 22.41 -6.82 -29.51
C ASN A 178 23.40 -7.99 -29.32
N ARG A 179 24.13 -7.96 -28.22
CA ARG A 179 24.95 -9.08 -27.72
C ARG A 179 24.16 -9.74 -26.60
N VAL A 180 23.83 -11.03 -26.76
CA VAL A 180 22.90 -11.73 -25.85
C VAL A 180 23.66 -12.69 -24.94
N ALA A 181 23.24 -12.81 -23.68
CA ALA A 181 23.75 -13.77 -22.71
C ALA A 181 22.64 -14.28 -21.77
N GLY A 182 22.95 -15.33 -21.02
CA GLY A 182 22.02 -15.94 -20.06
C GLY A 182 21.89 -15.20 -18.73
N SER A 183 22.80 -14.27 -18.42
CA SER A 183 22.84 -13.52 -17.16
C SER A 183 23.26 -12.06 -17.34
N ALA A 184 22.88 -11.20 -16.39
CA ALA A 184 23.30 -9.80 -16.37
C ALA A 184 24.84 -9.66 -16.29
N LYS A 185 25.50 -10.54 -15.53
CA LYS A 185 26.95 -10.52 -15.39
C LYS A 185 27.65 -10.79 -16.73
N ASP A 186 27.21 -11.83 -17.43
CA ASP A 186 27.83 -12.23 -18.70
C ASP A 186 27.57 -11.19 -19.78
N VAL A 187 26.37 -10.60 -19.81
CA VAL A 187 26.04 -9.58 -20.80
C VAL A 187 26.82 -8.28 -20.60
N ILE A 188 27.09 -7.90 -19.35
CA ILE A 188 27.95 -6.75 -19.03
C ILE A 188 29.39 -7.02 -19.45
N ALA A 189 29.90 -8.24 -19.24
CA ALA A 189 31.24 -8.60 -19.71
C ALA A 189 31.39 -8.45 -21.23
N LEU A 190 30.31 -8.67 -22.00
CA LEU A 190 30.29 -8.44 -23.45
C LEU A 190 30.42 -6.96 -23.84
N LEU A 191 30.27 -6.01 -22.92
CA LEU A 191 30.58 -4.60 -23.18
C LEU A 191 32.10 -4.31 -23.11
N GLY A 192 32.92 -5.29 -22.72
CA GLY A 192 34.37 -5.14 -22.61
C GLY A 192 34.83 -4.55 -21.27
N VAL A 193 33.94 -4.49 -20.28
CA VAL A 193 34.24 -4.02 -18.92
C VAL A 193 34.95 -5.14 -18.15
N ARG A 194 36.00 -4.78 -17.40
CA ARG A 194 36.68 -5.70 -16.49
C ARG A 194 36.06 -5.63 -15.10
N ALA A 195 35.96 -6.77 -14.42
CA ALA A 195 35.51 -6.80 -13.03
C ALA A 195 36.39 -5.89 -12.17
N ALA A 196 35.78 -5.20 -11.21
CA ALA A 196 36.52 -4.40 -10.25
C ALA A 196 37.37 -5.35 -9.41
N VAL A 197 38.70 -5.22 -9.50
CA VAL A 197 39.61 -5.99 -8.66
C VAL A 197 39.45 -5.45 -7.24
N ALA A 198 39.07 -6.30 -6.29
CA ALA A 198 39.05 -5.93 -4.89
C ALA A 198 40.46 -5.47 -4.49
N ALA A 199 40.58 -4.19 -4.09
CA ALA A 199 41.80 -3.61 -3.55
C ALA A 199 42.00 -4.04 -2.10
#